data_AF-A0AAP9M343-F1
#
_entry.id   AF-A0AAP9M343-F1
#
_cell.length_a   1.000
_cell.length_b   1.000
_cell.length_c   1.000
_cell.angle_alpha   90.00
_cell.angle_beta   90.00
_cell.angle_gamma   90.00
#
_symmetry.space_group_name_H-M   'P 1'
#
loop_
_entity.id
_entity.type
_entity.pdbx_description
1 polymer ?
#
loop_
_entity_poly.entity_id
_entity_poly.type
_entity_poly.pdbx_seq_one_letter_code
_entity_poly.pdbx_strand_id
1 'polypeptide(L)'
;MDNIKTKETSNEGTKKLLEAWRKFNSFVAGIFTVLIISVFPLVFHDYYYDILVAKYVFYYGSVILMIVAMLAGAVFFWYKDRHELGGNAVKEMRSKAKLNALKKSDWAMIIFLIAVTVSTLQSEYRFESFWGNEGRYMGMFLILLYGISFFVISRCLRYRQWYLDVFLAAGIVVCMIGILHFFKIDPIGFKRGLRGDDYVIFTSTIGNINTYTSYVAMVSGMGTVMFSVEKNTYRRLWYLIAAVISLFALIVGISDNAYLALLVLFGLLPLYLFRNIDGVKRYVLLLAVLFTEFQVIGTLSYKFPNHVIEFQGLMNVIASFSGLTYLIIGLWGCAVCLYLIAHKLPKNHPLHSGSNIGRWVWLSVILLVCMGVIYMLYDVNIAGNIEKYGALNQYLLLNDDWGTHRGYIWRIGMEFYQKQPIHHKLFGYGPDTFGIITVKNYFEDMVRRYGEKFDSAHNEYLQYLVTIGIVGLTAYLALLLTSITEMLRTLKKRPELIAIVFAVICYGAQAAVNISVPIVAPIMLTLMMLGVAAVRDVSGNTE
;
A
#
# COMPACT_ATOMS: atom_id res chain seq x y z
N MET A 1 -7.49 18.18 -57.35
CA MET A 1 -7.76 16.94 -56.59
C MET A 1 -6.49 16.36 -55.95
N ASP A 2 -5.30 16.54 -56.53
CA ASP A 2 -4.06 15.97 -55.98
C ASP A 2 -3.59 16.54 -54.64
N ASN A 3 -3.87 17.82 -54.36
CA ASN A 3 -3.58 18.46 -53.05
C ASN A 3 -4.49 17.98 -51.90
N ILE A 4 -5.65 17.37 -52.21
CA ILE A 4 -6.58 16.84 -51.20
C ILE A 4 -6.15 15.42 -50.82
N LYS A 5 -5.83 14.58 -51.82
CA LYS A 5 -5.33 13.21 -51.60
C LYS A 5 -4.01 13.16 -50.83
N THR A 6 -3.07 14.06 -51.11
CA THR A 6 -1.78 14.16 -50.39
C THR A 6 -1.93 14.63 -48.94
N LYS A 7 -2.94 15.47 -48.66
CA LYS A 7 -3.24 15.95 -47.30
C LYS A 7 -3.96 14.88 -46.46
N GLU A 8 -4.83 14.08 -47.07
CA GLU A 8 -5.49 12.94 -46.43
C GLU A 8 -4.49 11.81 -46.09
N THR A 9 -3.58 11.45 -47.00
CA THR A 9 -2.56 10.41 -46.76
C THR A 9 -1.53 10.84 -45.72
N SER A 10 -1.11 12.12 -45.70
CA SER A 10 -0.24 12.67 -44.65
C SER A 10 -0.88 12.65 -43.26
N ASN A 11 -2.19 12.92 -43.17
CA ASN A 11 -2.95 12.89 -41.92
C ASN A 11 -3.16 11.45 -41.41
N GLU A 12 -3.38 10.48 -42.30
CA GLU A 12 -3.49 9.07 -41.93
C GLU A 12 -2.14 8.48 -41.47
N GLY A 13 -1.04 8.82 -42.14
CA GLY A 13 0.31 8.44 -41.74
C GLY A 13 0.69 8.99 -40.35
N THR A 14 0.34 10.24 -40.09
CA THR A 14 0.53 10.89 -38.77
C THR A 14 -0.24 10.15 -37.66
N LYS A 15 -1.52 9.86 -37.88
CA LYS A 15 -2.34 9.10 -36.92
C LYS A 15 -1.77 7.70 -36.65
N LYS A 16 -1.37 6.96 -37.70
CA LYS A 16 -0.77 5.63 -37.56
C LYS A 16 0.53 5.68 -36.76
N LEU A 17 1.39 6.66 -36.99
CA LEU A 17 2.64 6.83 -36.25
C LEU A 17 2.38 7.14 -34.77
N LEU A 18 1.44 8.05 -34.47
CA LEU A 18 1.03 8.38 -33.10
C LEU A 18 0.40 7.20 -32.36
N GLU A 19 -0.40 6.38 -33.05
CA GLU A 19 -0.94 5.14 -32.48
C GLU A 19 0.15 4.12 -32.17
N ALA A 20 1.12 3.94 -33.07
CA ALA A 20 2.26 3.07 -32.86
C ALA A 20 3.13 3.55 -31.67
N TRP A 21 3.37 4.87 -31.58
CA TRP A 21 4.05 5.50 -30.45
C TRP A 21 3.34 5.22 -29.12
N ARG A 22 2.02 5.45 -29.07
CA ARG A 22 1.18 5.17 -27.89
C ARG A 22 1.23 3.69 -27.50
N LYS A 23 1.15 2.78 -28.47
CA LYS A 23 1.24 1.32 -28.23
C LYS A 23 2.61 0.94 -27.66
N PHE A 24 3.70 1.47 -28.21
CA PHE A 24 5.05 1.23 -27.72
C PHE A 24 5.23 1.69 -26.26
N ASN A 25 4.87 2.94 -25.95
CA ASN A 25 5.00 3.46 -24.59
C ASN A 25 4.11 2.69 -23.59
N SER A 26 2.91 2.30 -24.02
CA SER A 26 2.01 1.49 -23.21
C SER A 26 2.56 0.10 -22.92
N PHE A 27 3.23 -0.50 -23.90
CA PHE A 27 3.89 -1.80 -23.75
C PHE A 27 5.07 -1.72 -22.77
N VAL A 28 5.95 -0.73 -22.92
CA VAL A 28 7.10 -0.52 -22.02
C VAL A 28 6.63 -0.25 -20.58
N ALA A 29 5.65 0.65 -20.39
CA ALA A 29 5.06 0.90 -19.08
C ALA A 29 4.38 -0.35 -18.50
N GLY A 30 3.75 -1.17 -19.35
CA GLY A 30 3.14 -2.43 -18.97
C GLY A 30 4.14 -3.46 -18.46
N ILE A 31 5.28 -3.62 -19.14
CA ILE A 31 6.37 -4.51 -18.69
C ILE A 31 6.89 -4.04 -17.33
N PHE A 32 7.23 -2.76 -17.20
CA PHE A 32 7.70 -2.20 -15.93
C PHE A 32 6.69 -2.44 -14.79
N THR A 33 5.41 -2.18 -15.06
CA THR A 33 4.34 -2.39 -14.07
C THR A 33 4.27 -3.85 -13.62
N VAL A 34 4.34 -4.82 -14.55
CA VAL A 34 4.36 -6.25 -14.22
C VAL A 34 5.60 -6.60 -13.40
N LEU A 35 6.78 -6.10 -13.79
CA LEU A 35 8.02 -6.33 -13.03
C LEU A 35 7.88 -5.88 -11.57
N ILE A 36 7.30 -4.70 -11.32
CA ILE A 36 7.16 -4.18 -9.95
C ILE A 36 6.06 -4.88 -9.14
N ILE A 37 4.92 -5.23 -9.73
CA ILE A 37 3.83 -5.85 -8.97
C ILE A 37 3.98 -7.36 -8.79
N SER A 38 4.84 -8.02 -9.58
CA SER A 38 4.97 -9.50 -9.55
C SER A 38 6.38 -10.02 -9.29
N VAL A 39 7.40 -9.51 -9.98
CA VAL A 39 8.77 -10.03 -9.87
C VAL A 39 9.46 -9.41 -8.65
N PHE A 40 9.38 -8.09 -8.52
CA PHE A 40 9.97 -7.33 -7.43
C PHE A 40 9.66 -7.84 -6.02
N PRO A 41 8.41 -8.20 -5.64
CA PRO A 41 8.15 -8.77 -4.31
C PRO A 41 8.84 -10.12 -4.07
N LEU A 42 9.16 -10.88 -5.12
CA LEU A 42 9.75 -12.22 -5.05
C LEU A 42 11.28 -12.23 -5.11
N VAL A 43 11.91 -11.19 -5.69
CA VAL A 43 13.37 -11.15 -5.88
C VAL A 43 14.12 -10.96 -4.55
N PHE A 44 15.12 -11.81 -4.32
CA PHE A 44 16.17 -11.63 -3.31
C PHE A 44 17.47 -12.18 -3.91
N HIS A 45 18.63 -11.82 -3.34
CA HIS A 45 19.93 -12.17 -3.90
C HIS A 45 20.75 -13.01 -2.91
N ASP A 46 21.19 -12.45 -1.78
CA ASP A 46 21.95 -13.18 -0.76
C ASP A 46 21.08 -13.45 0.47
N TYR A 47 20.12 -14.36 0.28
CA TYR A 47 19.15 -14.74 1.31
C TYR A 47 18.45 -13.49 1.90
N TYR A 48 18.40 -13.36 3.23
CA TYR A 48 17.91 -12.15 3.90
C TYR A 48 18.95 -11.01 3.96
N TYR A 49 20.25 -11.33 3.94
CA TYR A 49 21.31 -10.42 4.39
C TYR A 49 21.38 -9.10 3.62
N ASP A 50 21.16 -9.14 2.31
CA ASP A 50 21.21 -7.96 1.44
C ASP A 50 19.83 -7.50 0.93
N ILE A 51 18.73 -7.98 1.54
CA ILE A 51 17.38 -7.80 0.99
C ILE A 51 17.03 -6.34 0.69
N LEU A 52 17.42 -5.41 1.56
CA LEU A 52 17.15 -3.99 1.39
C LEU A 52 17.88 -3.42 0.15
N VAL A 53 19.16 -3.76 0.00
CA VAL A 53 20.01 -3.32 -1.12
C VAL A 53 19.55 -3.99 -2.41
N ALA A 54 19.28 -5.28 -2.39
CA ALA A 54 18.81 -6.03 -3.56
C ALA A 54 17.51 -5.44 -4.12
N LYS A 55 16.55 -5.10 -3.25
CA LYS A 55 15.28 -4.47 -3.67
C LYS A 55 15.50 -3.05 -4.17
N TYR A 56 16.32 -2.26 -3.48
CA TYR A 56 16.69 -0.91 -3.93
C TYR A 56 17.29 -0.93 -5.34
N VAL A 57 18.28 -1.81 -5.58
CA VAL A 57 18.96 -1.99 -6.88
C VAL A 57 18.01 -2.46 -7.95
N PHE A 58 17.19 -3.46 -7.67
CA PHE A 58 16.21 -3.97 -8.61
C PHE A 58 15.24 -2.86 -9.04
N TYR A 59 14.73 -2.07 -8.09
CA TYR A 59 13.76 -1.04 -8.40
C TYR A 59 14.36 0.08 -9.25
N TYR A 60 15.46 0.70 -8.80
CA TYR A 60 16.03 1.80 -9.58
C TYR A 60 16.54 1.32 -10.94
N GLY A 61 17.11 0.11 -11.02
CA GLY A 61 17.54 -0.50 -12.28
C GLY A 61 16.38 -0.71 -13.25
N SER A 62 15.23 -1.17 -12.75
CA SER A 62 14.01 -1.34 -13.54
C SER A 62 13.47 -0.01 -14.08
N VAL A 63 13.51 1.05 -13.26
CA VAL A 63 13.08 2.39 -13.70
C VAL A 63 14.04 2.96 -14.75
N ILE A 64 15.36 2.83 -14.55
CA ILE A 64 16.36 3.28 -15.52
C ILE A 64 16.19 2.55 -16.86
N LEU A 65 16.00 1.22 -16.83
CA LEU A 65 15.77 0.44 -18.04
C LEU A 65 14.50 0.91 -18.78
N MET A 66 13.42 1.16 -18.04
CA MET A 66 12.18 1.72 -18.60
C MET A 66 12.44 3.09 -19.25
N ILE A 67 13.16 4.00 -18.59
CA ILE A 67 13.51 5.32 -19.13
C ILE A 67 14.32 5.18 -20.42
N VAL A 68 15.36 4.34 -20.43
CA VAL A 68 16.20 4.10 -21.61
C VAL A 68 15.36 3.57 -22.77
N ALA A 69 14.47 2.60 -22.52
CA ALA A 69 13.58 2.06 -23.55
C ALA A 69 12.63 3.14 -24.11
N MET A 70 12.08 4.00 -23.24
CA MET A 70 11.21 5.10 -23.67
C MET A 70 11.96 6.17 -24.47
N LEU A 71 13.19 6.51 -24.08
CA LEU A 71 14.04 7.46 -24.81
C LEU A 71 14.47 6.91 -26.17
N ALA A 72 14.86 5.63 -26.24
CA ALA A 72 15.19 4.95 -27.49
C ALA A 72 13.99 4.95 -28.45
N GLY A 73 12.79 4.65 -27.93
CA GLY A 73 11.55 4.83 -28.67
C GLY A 73 11.39 6.28 -29.14
N ALA A 74 11.54 7.26 -28.25
CA ALA A 74 11.35 8.68 -28.59
C ALA A 74 12.23 9.10 -29.77
N VAL A 75 13.50 8.71 -29.75
CA VAL A 75 14.45 8.97 -30.83
C VAL A 75 14.03 8.27 -32.14
N PHE A 76 13.64 7.00 -32.07
CA PHE A 76 13.18 6.25 -33.25
C PHE A 76 11.95 6.88 -33.91
N PHE A 77 10.92 7.21 -33.11
CA PHE A 77 9.68 7.81 -33.62
C PHE A 77 9.89 9.25 -34.10
N TRP A 78 10.76 10.02 -33.44
CA TRP A 78 11.15 11.35 -33.90
C TRP A 78 11.89 11.30 -35.25
N TYR A 79 12.83 10.37 -35.41
CA TYR A 79 13.54 10.16 -36.67
C TYR A 79 12.57 9.80 -37.80
N LYS A 80 11.65 8.86 -37.53
CA LYS A 80 10.62 8.44 -38.49
C LYS A 80 9.67 9.58 -38.87
N ASP A 81 9.19 10.37 -37.91
CA ASP A 81 8.34 11.54 -38.17
C ASP A 81 9.06 12.59 -39.02
N ARG A 82 10.36 12.83 -38.77
CA ARG A 82 11.14 13.81 -39.50
C ARG A 82 11.39 13.40 -40.95
N HIS A 83 11.68 12.12 -41.21
CA HIS A 83 11.97 11.62 -42.55
C HIS A 83 10.72 11.32 -43.38
N GLU A 84 9.68 10.72 -42.78
CA GLU A 84 8.51 10.26 -43.54
C GLU A 84 7.35 11.27 -43.53
N LEU A 85 7.25 12.12 -42.50
CA LEU A 85 6.08 12.98 -42.26
C LEU A 85 6.44 14.46 -42.09
N GLY A 86 7.70 14.85 -42.27
CA GLY A 86 8.16 16.23 -42.16
C GLY A 86 7.98 16.87 -40.76
N GLY A 87 7.89 16.06 -39.71
CA GLY A 87 7.74 16.53 -38.32
C GLY A 87 6.29 16.86 -37.91
N ASN A 88 5.29 16.38 -38.66
CA ASN A 88 3.89 16.69 -38.40
C ASN A 88 3.35 16.00 -37.14
N ALA A 89 3.80 14.79 -36.81
CA ALA A 89 3.34 14.06 -35.61
C ALA A 89 3.84 14.73 -34.32
N VAL A 90 5.10 15.18 -34.29
CA VAL A 90 5.66 15.92 -33.14
C VAL A 90 4.95 17.26 -32.95
N LYS A 91 4.61 17.97 -34.04
CA LYS A 91 3.81 19.20 -33.98
C LYS A 91 2.42 18.94 -33.40
N GLU A 92 1.76 17.85 -33.81
CA GLU A 92 0.46 17.46 -33.26
C GLU A 92 0.53 17.10 -31.77
N MET A 93 1.55 16.34 -31.35
CA MET A 93 1.75 16.04 -29.93
C MET A 93 1.96 17.31 -29.11
N ARG A 94 2.80 18.23 -29.59
CA ARG A 94 3.09 19.47 -28.88
C ARG A 94 1.87 20.39 -28.78
N SER A 95 1.00 20.42 -29.80
CA SER A 95 -0.22 21.23 -29.76
C SER A 95 -1.27 20.68 -28.78
N LYS A 96 -1.23 19.36 -28.52
CA LYS A 96 -2.07 18.67 -27.53
C LYS A 96 -1.51 18.73 -26.10
N ALA A 97 -0.19 18.91 -25.94
CA ALA A 97 0.47 19.06 -24.64
C ALA A 97 0.11 20.39 -23.96
N LYS A 98 -1.01 20.44 -23.23
CA LYS A 98 -1.47 21.60 -22.47
C LYS A 98 -1.34 21.39 -20.97
N LEU A 99 -0.91 22.42 -20.23
CA LEU A 99 -0.82 22.39 -18.75
C LEU A 99 -2.16 22.09 -18.07
N ASN A 100 -3.29 22.45 -18.70
CA ASN A 100 -4.64 22.14 -18.21
C ASN A 100 -4.98 20.64 -18.29
N ALA A 101 -4.11 19.79 -18.84
CA ALA A 101 -4.26 18.34 -18.85
C ALA A 101 -3.78 17.67 -17.54
N LEU A 102 -3.24 18.43 -16.58
CA LEU A 102 -2.82 17.92 -15.28
C LEU A 102 -4.01 17.73 -14.34
N LYS A 103 -4.10 16.55 -13.72
CA LYS A 103 -5.10 16.23 -12.69
C LYS A 103 -4.61 16.65 -11.30
N LYS A 104 -5.48 16.56 -10.29
CA LYS A 104 -5.12 16.93 -8.91
C LYS A 104 -4.00 16.04 -8.36
N SER A 105 -4.03 14.75 -8.67
CA SER A 105 -2.95 13.81 -8.32
C SER A 105 -1.61 14.20 -8.94
N ASP A 106 -1.61 14.75 -10.15
CA ASP A 106 -0.37 15.18 -10.82
C ASP A 106 0.25 16.38 -10.10
N TRP A 107 -0.56 17.38 -9.77
CA TRP A 107 -0.11 18.54 -9.01
C TRP A 107 0.41 18.15 -7.63
N ALA A 108 -0.28 17.23 -6.94
CA ALA A 108 0.17 16.72 -5.65
C ALA A 108 1.54 16.02 -5.77
N MET A 109 1.74 15.18 -6.80
CA MET A 109 3.04 14.56 -7.07
C MET A 109 4.12 15.62 -7.38
N ILE A 110 3.83 16.61 -8.22
CA ILE A 110 4.81 17.68 -8.54
C ILE A 110 5.22 18.44 -7.29
N ILE A 111 4.25 18.87 -6.47
CA ILE A 111 4.53 19.60 -5.23
C ILE A 111 5.33 18.73 -4.26
N PHE A 112 5.02 17.44 -4.17
CA PHE A 112 5.77 16.50 -3.34
C PHE A 112 7.24 16.39 -3.79
N LEU A 113 7.50 16.22 -5.09
CA LEU A 113 8.86 16.15 -5.63
C LEU A 113 9.63 17.48 -5.46
N ILE A 114 8.95 18.62 -5.57
CA ILE A 114 9.54 19.93 -5.28
C ILE A 114 9.91 20.02 -3.79
N ALA A 115 9.01 19.64 -2.89
CA ALA A 115 9.27 19.66 -1.46
C ALA A 115 10.48 18.76 -1.10
N VAL A 116 10.55 17.54 -1.66
CA VAL A 116 11.69 16.63 -1.51
C VAL A 116 12.99 17.26 -2.02
N THR A 117 12.95 17.90 -3.19
CA THR A 117 14.13 18.55 -3.76
C THR A 117 14.62 19.71 -2.88
N VAL A 118 13.71 20.60 -2.46
CA VAL A 118 14.03 21.73 -1.56
C VAL A 118 14.57 21.21 -0.23
N SER A 119 13.93 20.19 0.35
CA SER A 119 14.36 19.55 1.61
C SER A 119 15.80 19.03 1.54
N THR A 120 16.17 18.42 0.41
CA THR A 120 17.50 17.85 0.19
C THR A 120 18.54 18.94 0.01
N LEU A 121 18.22 19.98 -0.78
CA LEU A 121 19.14 21.09 -1.05
C LEU A 121 19.45 21.92 0.21
N GLN A 122 18.47 22.08 1.10
CA GLN A 122 18.66 22.77 2.37
C GLN A 122 19.26 21.90 3.48
N SER A 123 19.35 20.58 3.26
CA SER A 123 19.91 19.67 4.25
C SER A 123 21.37 19.99 4.55
N GLU A 124 21.76 19.89 5.82
CA GLU A 124 23.19 19.83 6.21
C GLU A 124 23.84 18.54 5.68
N TYR A 125 23.04 17.50 5.44
CA TYR A 125 23.43 16.14 5.04
C TYR A 125 22.99 15.87 3.60
N ARG A 126 23.41 16.72 2.66
CA ARG A 126 22.91 16.68 1.28
C ARG A 126 23.19 15.34 0.59
N PHE A 127 24.36 14.76 0.83
CA PHE A 127 24.76 13.50 0.20
C PHE A 127 23.92 12.36 0.75
N GLU A 128 23.81 12.29 2.07
CA GLU A 128 23.06 11.28 2.81
C GLU A 128 21.58 11.36 2.48
N SER A 129 21.05 12.57 2.36
CA SER A 129 19.65 12.81 1.99
C SER A 129 19.37 12.50 0.52
N PHE A 130 20.33 12.76 -0.37
CA PHE A 130 20.17 12.43 -1.78
C PHE A 130 20.09 10.92 -2.01
N TRP A 131 21.00 10.16 -1.39
CA TRP A 131 21.10 8.70 -1.56
C TRP A 131 20.24 7.90 -0.59
N GLY A 132 19.96 8.43 0.59
CA GLY A 132 19.32 7.71 1.70
C GLY A 132 20.20 6.63 2.32
N ASN A 133 21.52 6.67 2.12
CA ASN A 133 22.46 5.62 2.52
C ASN A 133 22.69 5.53 4.03
N GLU A 134 22.47 6.61 4.78
CA GLU A 134 22.47 6.62 6.26
C GLU A 134 21.08 6.29 6.86
N GLY A 135 20.09 6.02 6.00
CA GLY A 135 18.73 5.63 6.36
C GLY A 135 18.40 4.25 5.82
N ARG A 136 17.35 4.17 5.01
CA ARG A 136 16.86 2.91 4.42
C ARG A 136 16.79 2.99 2.89
N TYR A 137 17.65 3.81 2.27
CA TYR A 137 17.70 4.10 0.83
C TYR A 137 16.45 4.80 0.26
N MET A 138 15.68 5.49 1.10
CA MET A 138 14.53 6.30 0.70
C MET A 138 14.91 7.78 0.47
N GLY A 139 16.10 8.02 -0.09
CA GLY A 139 16.59 9.37 -0.41
C GLY A 139 15.89 10.02 -1.60
N MET A 140 16.25 11.27 -1.89
CA MET A 140 15.71 12.05 -3.02
C MET A 140 15.83 11.30 -4.35
N PHE A 141 16.95 10.61 -4.60
CA PHE A 141 17.15 9.85 -5.83
C PHE A 141 16.01 8.85 -6.08
N LEU A 142 15.69 8.03 -5.07
CA LEU A 142 14.63 7.03 -5.20
C LEU A 142 13.25 7.68 -5.34
N ILE A 143 12.98 8.74 -4.58
CA ILE A 143 11.70 9.46 -4.61
C ILE A 143 11.47 10.11 -5.99
N LEU A 144 12.51 10.65 -6.63
CA LEU A 144 12.42 11.15 -8.01
C LEU A 144 12.07 10.03 -9.01
N LEU A 145 12.65 8.83 -8.83
CA LEU A 145 12.29 7.67 -9.66
C LEU A 145 10.84 7.23 -9.45
N TYR A 146 10.28 7.36 -8.24
CA TYR A 146 8.83 7.20 -8.03
C TYR A 146 8.03 8.25 -8.81
N GLY A 147 8.49 9.50 -8.82
CA GLY A 147 7.90 10.58 -9.62
C GLY A 147 7.87 10.26 -11.12
N ILE A 148 8.99 9.82 -11.69
CA ILE A 148 9.07 9.40 -13.10
C ILE A 148 8.13 8.24 -13.38
N SER A 149 8.15 7.21 -12.52
CA SER A 149 7.28 6.04 -12.64
C SER A 149 5.80 6.44 -12.60
N PHE A 150 5.43 7.40 -11.74
CA PHE A 150 4.08 7.92 -11.64
C PHE A 150 3.61 8.53 -12.95
N PHE A 151 4.40 9.43 -13.56
CA PHE A 151 4.01 10.06 -14.81
C PHE A 151 3.98 9.06 -15.97
N VAL A 152 4.96 8.16 -16.03
CA VAL A 152 5.04 7.14 -17.08
C VAL A 152 3.84 6.19 -17.01
N ILE A 153 3.57 5.60 -15.84
CA ILE A 153 2.45 4.66 -15.69
C ILE A 153 1.13 5.40 -15.90
N SER A 154 0.90 6.53 -15.23
CA SER A 154 -0.38 7.23 -15.33
C SER A 154 -0.69 7.72 -16.75
N ARG A 155 0.31 8.14 -17.55
CA ARG A 155 0.10 8.72 -18.88
C ARG A 155 0.19 7.69 -20.01
N CYS A 156 1.02 6.66 -19.88
CA CYS A 156 1.31 5.75 -20.99
C CYS A 156 0.63 4.39 -20.83
N LEU A 157 0.37 3.92 -19.60
CA LEU A 157 -0.20 2.60 -19.39
C LEU A 157 -1.68 2.56 -19.80
N ARG A 158 -2.06 1.54 -20.57
CA ARG A 158 -3.46 1.19 -20.81
C ARG A 158 -3.88 0.15 -19.79
N TYR A 159 -4.77 0.55 -18.90
CA TYR A 159 -5.21 -0.30 -17.80
C TYR A 159 -5.97 -1.53 -18.29
N ARG A 160 -5.67 -2.66 -17.66
CA ARG A 160 -6.41 -3.92 -17.80
C ARG A 160 -6.53 -4.58 -16.44
N GLN A 161 -7.69 -5.19 -16.15
CA GLN A 161 -7.96 -5.82 -14.85
C GLN A 161 -6.94 -6.92 -14.49
N TRP A 162 -6.33 -7.59 -15.48
CA TRP A 162 -5.37 -8.67 -15.23
C TRP A 162 -4.10 -8.22 -14.48
N TYR A 163 -3.78 -6.92 -14.44
CA TYR A 163 -2.71 -6.43 -13.55
C TYR A 163 -3.00 -6.74 -12.08
N LEU A 164 -4.27 -6.68 -11.67
CA LEU A 164 -4.70 -7.04 -10.32
C LEU A 164 -4.56 -8.54 -10.09
N ASP A 165 -4.89 -9.36 -11.09
CA ASP A 165 -4.75 -10.81 -11.03
C ASP A 165 -3.26 -11.22 -10.87
N VAL A 166 -2.37 -10.54 -11.60
CA VAL A 166 -0.92 -10.77 -11.53
C VAL A 166 -0.33 -10.34 -10.18
N PHE A 167 -0.75 -9.19 -9.65
CA PHE A 167 -0.36 -8.78 -8.29
C PHE A 167 -0.82 -9.80 -7.24
N LEU A 168 -2.08 -10.26 -7.30
CA LEU A 168 -2.60 -11.25 -6.37
C LEU A 168 -1.88 -12.60 -6.51
N ALA A 169 -1.56 -13.04 -7.72
CA ALA A 169 -0.83 -14.28 -7.94
C ALA A 169 0.57 -14.25 -7.30
N ALA A 170 1.33 -13.18 -7.52
CA ALA A 170 2.62 -12.99 -6.87
C ALA A 170 2.48 -12.84 -5.35
N GLY A 171 1.46 -12.10 -4.91
CA GLY A 171 1.14 -11.93 -3.49
C GLY A 171 0.83 -13.23 -2.77
N ILE A 172 0.11 -14.15 -3.42
CA ILE A 172 -0.17 -15.48 -2.87
C ILE A 172 1.13 -16.28 -2.71
N VAL A 173 2.08 -16.20 -3.64
CA VAL A 173 3.39 -16.85 -3.49
C VAL A 173 4.13 -16.30 -2.27
N VAL A 174 4.20 -14.97 -2.12
CA VAL A 174 4.78 -14.32 -0.93
C VAL A 174 4.07 -14.75 0.36
N CYS A 175 2.74 -14.83 0.33
CA CYS A 175 1.92 -15.26 1.46
C CYS A 175 2.24 -16.71 1.85
N MET A 176 2.23 -17.64 0.87
CA MET A 176 2.52 -19.05 1.11
C MET A 176 3.91 -19.27 1.69
N ILE A 177 4.95 -18.57 1.19
CA ILE A 177 6.30 -18.67 1.76
C ILE A 177 6.31 -18.17 3.21
N GLY A 178 5.64 -17.06 3.51
CA GLY A 178 5.53 -16.55 4.88
C GLY A 178 4.78 -17.50 5.82
N ILE A 179 3.74 -18.16 5.34
CA ILE A 179 3.03 -19.21 6.07
C ILE A 179 3.96 -20.39 6.37
N LEU A 180 4.73 -20.85 5.38
CA LEU A 180 5.71 -21.93 5.59
C LEU A 180 6.78 -21.53 6.60
N HIS A 181 7.28 -20.29 6.52
CA HIS A 181 8.23 -19.75 7.49
C HIS A 181 7.67 -19.69 8.91
N PHE A 182 6.36 -19.41 9.07
CA PHE A 182 5.68 -19.52 10.37
C PHE A 182 5.71 -20.95 10.92
N PHE A 183 5.58 -21.96 10.05
CA PHE A 183 5.74 -23.37 10.41
C PHE A 183 7.21 -23.85 10.47
N LYS A 184 8.18 -22.92 10.52
CA LYS A 184 9.63 -23.21 10.52
C LYS A 184 10.12 -24.02 9.31
N ILE A 185 9.37 -23.97 8.21
CA ILE A 185 9.73 -24.59 6.93
C ILE A 185 10.26 -23.48 6.01
N ASP A 186 11.53 -23.57 5.62
CA ASP A 186 12.17 -22.62 4.71
C ASP A 186 12.43 -23.29 3.33
N PRO A 187 11.46 -23.22 2.40
CA PRO A 187 11.55 -23.92 1.11
C PRO A 187 12.56 -23.30 0.13
N ILE A 188 12.96 -22.04 0.36
CA ILE A 188 13.79 -21.25 -0.56
C ILE A 188 15.17 -20.92 0.04
N GLY A 189 15.45 -21.39 1.25
CA GLY A 189 16.68 -21.13 1.98
C GLY A 189 16.82 -19.68 2.46
N PHE A 190 15.77 -18.86 2.40
CA PHE A 190 15.83 -17.42 2.67
C PHE A 190 16.33 -17.09 4.09
N LYS A 191 16.08 -17.98 5.05
CA LYS A 191 16.48 -17.82 6.45
C LYS A 191 17.82 -18.49 6.78
N ARG A 192 18.57 -18.95 5.78
CA ARG A 192 19.84 -19.63 6.00
C ARG A 192 20.80 -18.74 6.80
N GLY A 193 21.31 -19.28 7.91
CA GLY A 193 22.26 -18.59 8.79
C GLY A 193 21.62 -17.67 9.84
N LEU A 194 20.31 -17.41 9.77
CA LEU A 194 19.58 -16.69 10.82
C LEU A 194 19.41 -17.57 12.06
N ARG A 195 19.50 -16.96 13.25
CA ARG A 195 19.36 -17.63 14.56
C ARG A 195 18.61 -16.74 15.54
N GLY A 196 18.03 -17.34 16.58
CA GLY A 196 17.35 -16.58 17.64
C GLY A 196 16.24 -15.67 17.10
N ASP A 197 16.22 -14.44 17.58
CA ASP A 197 15.18 -13.45 17.23
C ASP A 197 15.17 -13.09 15.74
N ASP A 198 16.34 -13.05 15.09
CA ASP A 198 16.45 -12.79 13.64
C ASP A 198 15.67 -13.82 12.82
N TYR A 199 15.69 -15.09 13.25
CA TYR A 199 14.93 -16.15 12.59
C TYR A 199 13.42 -15.91 12.71
N VAL A 200 12.96 -15.30 13.80
CA VAL A 200 11.54 -15.03 14.07
C VAL A 200 11.05 -13.80 13.29
N ILE A 201 11.83 -12.71 13.29
CA ILE A 201 11.39 -11.41 12.77
C ILE A 201 11.54 -11.26 11.25
N PHE A 202 12.27 -12.14 10.56
CA PHE A 202 12.42 -12.10 9.10
C PHE A 202 11.57 -13.18 8.45
N THR A 203 10.76 -12.83 7.44
CA THR A 203 9.84 -13.77 6.80
C THR A 203 9.59 -13.48 5.32
N SER A 204 9.18 -14.52 4.60
CA SER A 204 8.99 -14.54 3.14
C SER A 204 10.15 -13.91 2.35
N THR A 205 9.91 -13.53 1.10
CA THR A 205 10.85 -12.81 0.22
C THR A 205 10.84 -11.29 0.47
N ILE A 206 10.26 -10.86 1.58
CA ILE A 206 10.08 -9.45 1.95
C ILE A 206 11.04 -9.06 3.08
N GLY A 207 11.33 -9.96 4.03
CA GLY A 207 12.24 -9.70 5.13
C GLY A 207 11.51 -9.32 6.42
N ASN A 208 11.79 -8.15 6.98
CA ASN A 208 11.25 -7.73 8.28
C ASN A 208 9.72 -7.94 8.38
N ILE A 209 9.27 -8.48 9.49
CA ILE A 209 7.90 -8.90 9.74
C ILE A 209 6.89 -7.74 9.60
N ASN A 210 7.26 -6.53 9.99
CA ASN A 210 6.43 -5.34 9.84
C ASN A 210 6.34 -4.94 8.35
N THR A 211 7.43 -5.08 7.60
CA THR A 211 7.42 -4.84 6.15
C THR A 211 6.61 -5.91 5.41
N TYR A 212 6.74 -7.18 5.81
CA TYR A 212 5.96 -8.29 5.28
C TYR A 212 4.46 -8.07 5.49
N THR A 213 4.03 -7.74 6.71
CA THR A 213 2.62 -7.50 7.01
C THR A 213 2.05 -6.28 6.28
N SER A 214 2.86 -5.25 6.00
CA SER A 214 2.46 -4.13 5.11
C SER A 214 2.18 -4.57 3.68
N TYR A 215 3.01 -5.46 3.13
CA TYR A 215 2.78 -6.02 1.81
C TYR A 215 1.53 -6.91 1.79
N VAL A 216 1.43 -7.84 2.74
CA VAL A 216 0.30 -8.78 2.82
C VAL A 216 -1.02 -8.05 3.11
N ALA A 217 -1.01 -6.93 3.82
CA ALA A 217 -2.17 -6.08 4.02
C ALA A 217 -2.73 -5.54 2.68
N MET A 218 -1.88 -5.19 1.72
CA MET A 218 -2.31 -4.79 0.38
C MET A 218 -2.91 -5.97 -0.39
N VAL A 219 -2.29 -7.15 -0.32
CA VAL A 219 -2.79 -8.38 -0.95
C VAL A 219 -4.16 -8.76 -0.36
N SER A 220 -4.29 -8.71 0.97
CA SER A 220 -5.53 -9.00 1.71
C SER A 220 -6.63 -8.01 1.38
N GLY A 221 -6.32 -6.71 1.39
CA GLY A 221 -7.25 -5.66 1.00
C GLY A 221 -7.75 -5.83 -0.43
N MET A 222 -6.85 -6.11 -1.38
CA MET A 222 -7.23 -6.33 -2.77
C MET A 222 -8.03 -7.62 -2.95
N GLY A 223 -7.56 -8.76 -2.43
CA GLY A 223 -8.19 -10.07 -2.60
C GLY A 223 -9.61 -10.10 -2.01
N THR A 224 -9.76 -9.61 -0.78
CA THR A 224 -11.06 -9.53 -0.08
C THR A 224 -12.06 -8.68 -0.84
N VAL A 225 -11.63 -7.54 -1.38
CA VAL A 225 -12.49 -6.63 -2.12
C VAL A 225 -12.82 -7.17 -3.50
N MET A 226 -11.85 -7.72 -4.23
CA MET A 226 -12.07 -8.36 -5.54
C MET A 226 -13.06 -9.50 -5.43
N PHE A 227 -12.94 -10.37 -4.40
CA PHE A 227 -13.94 -11.39 -4.08
C PHE A 227 -15.34 -10.78 -3.89
N SER A 228 -15.40 -9.67 -3.16
CA SER A 228 -16.65 -9.03 -2.78
C SER A 228 -17.35 -8.35 -3.95
N VAL A 229 -16.65 -7.93 -5.01
CA VAL A 229 -17.23 -7.20 -6.15
C VAL A 229 -17.33 -8.02 -7.44
N GLU A 230 -16.58 -9.11 -7.56
CA GLU A 230 -16.55 -9.93 -8.77
C GLU A 230 -17.89 -10.63 -9.02
N LYS A 231 -18.26 -10.66 -10.31
CA LYS A 231 -19.48 -11.27 -10.83
C LYS A 231 -19.20 -12.61 -11.48
N ASN A 232 -18.05 -12.79 -12.12
CA ASN A 232 -17.64 -14.05 -12.71
C ASN A 232 -17.32 -15.08 -11.62
N THR A 233 -17.97 -16.24 -11.66
CA THR A 233 -17.84 -17.27 -10.61
C THR A 233 -16.41 -17.80 -10.45
N TYR A 234 -15.69 -18.04 -11.56
CA TYR A 234 -14.33 -18.59 -11.52
C TYR A 234 -13.32 -17.58 -10.98
N ARG A 235 -13.40 -16.32 -11.45
CA ARG A 235 -12.56 -15.24 -10.90
C ARG A 235 -12.89 -14.97 -9.43
N ARG A 236 -14.17 -15.02 -9.06
CA ARG A 236 -14.58 -14.86 -7.67
C ARG A 236 -14.01 -15.97 -6.78
N LEU A 237 -13.99 -17.22 -7.26
CA LEU A 237 -13.35 -18.32 -6.52
C LEU A 237 -11.85 -18.09 -6.37
N TRP A 238 -11.16 -17.67 -7.43
CA TRP A 238 -9.75 -17.27 -7.37
C TRP A 238 -9.51 -16.17 -6.31
N TYR A 239 -10.34 -15.12 -6.30
CA TYR A 239 -10.21 -14.04 -5.31
C TYR A 239 -10.55 -14.48 -3.89
N LEU A 240 -11.44 -15.46 -3.70
CA LEU A 240 -11.68 -16.05 -2.39
C LEU A 240 -10.45 -16.80 -1.89
N ILE A 241 -9.82 -17.60 -2.75
CA ILE A 241 -8.56 -18.29 -2.42
C ILE A 241 -7.47 -17.28 -2.08
N ALA A 242 -7.35 -16.21 -2.87
CA ALA A 242 -6.43 -15.11 -2.59
C ALA A 242 -6.69 -14.49 -1.22
N ALA A 243 -7.96 -14.16 -0.92
CA ALA A 243 -8.36 -13.57 0.35
C ALA A 243 -8.01 -14.48 1.53
N VAL A 244 -8.41 -15.75 1.51
CA VAL A 244 -8.13 -16.74 2.58
C VAL A 244 -6.63 -16.88 2.81
N ILE A 245 -5.84 -17.14 1.76
CA ILE A 245 -4.39 -17.31 1.91
C ILE A 245 -3.73 -16.04 2.46
N SER A 246 -4.14 -14.87 1.96
CA SER A 246 -3.56 -13.60 2.39
C SER A 246 -3.96 -13.19 3.81
N LEU A 247 -5.20 -13.45 4.24
CA LEU A 247 -5.66 -13.20 5.60
C LEU A 247 -4.95 -14.13 6.60
N PHE A 248 -4.85 -15.43 6.27
CA PHE A 248 -4.08 -16.38 7.05
C PHE A 248 -2.62 -15.93 7.18
N ALA A 249 -1.99 -15.56 6.06
CA ALA A 249 -0.63 -15.01 6.01
C ALA A 249 -0.46 -13.74 6.85
N LEU A 250 -1.46 -12.86 6.87
CA LEU A 250 -1.44 -11.62 7.63
C LEU A 250 -1.47 -11.89 9.14
N ILE A 251 -2.27 -12.87 9.58
CA ILE A 251 -2.36 -13.28 10.99
C ILE A 251 -1.06 -13.96 11.45
N VAL A 252 -0.54 -14.91 10.68
CA VAL A 252 0.73 -15.60 11.01
C VAL A 252 1.96 -14.72 10.80
N GLY A 253 1.76 -13.52 10.25
CA GLY A 253 2.75 -12.46 10.24
C GLY A 253 3.04 -11.88 11.63
N ILE A 254 2.42 -12.36 12.72
CA ILE A 254 2.78 -12.10 14.14
C ILE A 254 3.18 -10.66 14.52
N SER A 255 2.70 -9.67 13.78
CA SER A 255 2.95 -8.26 14.04
C SER A 255 1.64 -7.59 14.40
N ASP A 256 1.62 -6.85 15.51
CA ASP A 256 0.41 -6.14 15.94
C ASP A 256 -0.04 -5.07 14.93
N ASN A 257 0.87 -4.60 14.06
CA ASN A 257 0.54 -3.69 12.96
C ASN A 257 -0.43 -4.32 11.94
N ALA A 258 -0.44 -5.64 11.81
CA ALA A 258 -1.35 -6.39 10.94
C ALA A 258 -2.82 -6.12 11.29
N TYR A 259 -3.15 -6.01 12.58
CA TYR A 259 -4.51 -5.80 13.05
C TYR A 259 -5.05 -4.41 12.71
N LEU A 260 -4.18 -3.41 12.57
CA LEU A 260 -4.59 -2.08 12.12
C LEU A 260 -5.10 -2.12 10.67
N ALA A 261 -4.44 -2.89 9.79
CA ALA A 261 -4.94 -3.13 8.44
C ALA A 261 -6.25 -3.92 8.44
N LEU A 262 -6.37 -4.97 9.26
CA LEU A 262 -7.62 -5.75 9.38
C LEU A 262 -8.78 -4.88 9.88
N LEU A 263 -8.54 -4.05 10.90
CA LEU A 263 -9.54 -3.14 11.45
C LEU A 263 -10.02 -2.14 10.39
N VAL A 264 -9.11 -1.54 9.63
CA VAL A 264 -9.48 -0.60 8.57
C VAL A 264 -10.15 -1.30 7.40
N LEU A 265 -9.67 -2.48 6.98
CA LEU A 265 -10.27 -3.29 5.93
C LEU A 265 -11.71 -3.66 6.28
N PHE A 266 -11.92 -4.38 7.38
CA PHE A 266 -13.24 -4.86 7.79
C PHE A 266 -14.13 -3.76 8.37
N GLY A 267 -13.55 -2.67 8.88
CA GLY A 267 -14.27 -1.49 9.36
C GLY A 267 -14.83 -0.64 8.22
N LEU A 268 -14.06 -0.40 7.14
CA LEU A 268 -14.51 0.45 6.03
C LEU A 268 -15.23 -0.32 4.91
N LEU A 269 -14.96 -1.61 4.73
CA LEU A 269 -15.55 -2.42 3.65
C LEU A 269 -17.09 -2.41 3.63
N PRO A 270 -17.81 -2.48 4.77
CA PRO A 270 -19.26 -2.38 4.78
C PRO A 270 -19.81 -1.05 4.25
N LEU A 271 -19.09 0.07 4.38
CA LEU A 271 -19.49 1.34 3.77
C LEU A 271 -19.58 1.24 2.25
N TYR A 272 -18.86 0.29 1.64
CA TYR A 272 -19.01 -0.06 0.24
C TYR A 272 -20.06 -1.16 0.03
N LEU A 273 -20.02 -2.26 0.80
CA LEU A 273 -20.81 -3.47 0.55
C LEU A 273 -22.27 -3.42 1.03
N PHE A 274 -22.61 -2.69 2.09
CA PHE A 274 -23.95 -2.71 2.72
C PHE A 274 -24.99 -1.91 1.94
N ARG A 275 -24.93 -2.00 0.61
CA ARG A 275 -25.98 -1.53 -0.29
C ARG A 275 -27.07 -2.56 -0.44
N ASN A 276 -26.72 -3.83 -0.55
CA ASN A 276 -27.64 -4.91 -0.88
C ASN A 276 -27.27 -6.19 -0.12
N ILE A 277 -28.18 -7.16 -0.15
CA ILE A 277 -28.00 -8.44 0.55
C ILE A 277 -26.76 -9.22 0.05
N ASP A 278 -26.39 -9.07 -1.22
CA ASP A 278 -25.19 -9.69 -1.78
C ASP A 278 -23.90 -9.20 -1.12
N GLY A 279 -23.80 -7.89 -0.84
CA GLY A 279 -22.65 -7.34 -0.14
C GLY A 279 -22.62 -7.75 1.34
N VAL A 280 -23.78 -7.73 2.01
CA VAL A 280 -23.89 -8.15 3.42
C VAL A 280 -23.50 -9.61 3.60
N LYS A 281 -24.03 -10.54 2.77
CA LYS A 281 -23.71 -11.96 2.90
C LYS A 281 -22.24 -12.28 2.63
N ARG A 282 -21.62 -11.58 1.65
CA ARG A 282 -20.18 -11.74 1.35
C ARG A 282 -19.32 -11.24 2.50
N TYR A 283 -19.69 -10.12 3.12
CA TYR A 283 -18.99 -9.59 4.29
C TYR A 283 -19.07 -10.53 5.49
N VAL A 284 -20.26 -11.06 5.81
CA VAL A 284 -20.42 -12.02 6.91
C VAL A 284 -19.65 -13.31 6.65
N LEU A 285 -19.61 -13.80 5.41
CA LEU A 285 -18.78 -14.94 5.04
C LEU A 285 -17.29 -14.65 5.27
N LEU A 286 -16.79 -13.48 4.88
CA LEU A 286 -15.39 -13.10 5.10
C LEU A 286 -15.05 -12.98 6.58
N LEU A 287 -15.95 -12.47 7.42
CA LEU A 287 -15.79 -12.50 8.87
C LEU A 287 -15.74 -13.93 9.40
N ALA A 288 -16.64 -14.80 8.94
CA ALA A 288 -16.64 -16.20 9.33
C ALA A 288 -15.31 -16.88 9.00
N VAL A 289 -14.76 -16.63 7.80
CA VAL A 289 -13.44 -17.11 7.38
C VAL A 289 -12.34 -16.56 8.30
N LEU A 290 -12.26 -15.24 8.49
CA LEU A 290 -11.24 -14.58 9.32
C LEU A 290 -11.21 -15.15 10.75
N PHE A 291 -12.36 -15.24 11.41
CA PHE A 291 -12.42 -15.76 12.78
C PHE A 291 -12.15 -17.27 12.84
N THR A 292 -12.52 -18.02 11.80
CA THR A 292 -12.12 -19.43 11.67
C THR A 292 -10.59 -19.54 11.56
N GLU A 293 -9.92 -18.68 10.80
CA GLU A 293 -8.47 -18.66 10.69
C GLU A 293 -7.80 -18.36 12.04
N PHE A 294 -8.32 -17.38 12.81
CA PHE A 294 -7.84 -17.14 14.18
C PHE A 294 -7.91 -18.39 15.06
N GLN A 295 -9.03 -19.13 15.02
CA GLN A 295 -9.18 -20.36 15.79
C GLN A 295 -8.24 -21.47 15.30
N VAL A 296 -8.11 -21.65 13.98
CA VAL A 296 -7.23 -22.67 13.38
C VAL A 296 -5.78 -22.40 13.78
N ILE A 297 -5.33 -21.16 13.61
CA ILE A 297 -3.97 -20.71 13.92
C ILE A 297 -3.69 -20.88 15.42
N GLY A 298 -4.61 -20.44 16.29
CA GLY A 298 -4.52 -20.64 17.75
C GLY A 298 -4.43 -22.12 18.15
N THR A 299 -5.26 -22.97 17.54
CA THR A 299 -5.28 -24.42 17.80
C THR A 299 -3.99 -25.10 17.34
N LEU A 300 -3.47 -24.73 16.16
CA LEU A 300 -2.23 -25.29 15.62
C LEU A 300 -1.05 -24.94 16.53
N SER A 301 -0.96 -23.70 17.01
CA SER A 301 0.14 -23.30 17.89
C SER A 301 0.09 -23.95 19.26
N TYR A 302 -1.11 -24.16 19.80
CA TYR A 302 -1.27 -24.90 21.05
C TYR A 302 -0.90 -26.38 20.89
N LYS A 303 -1.31 -27.03 19.79
CA LYS A 303 -1.05 -28.46 19.55
C LYS A 303 0.38 -28.77 19.10
N PHE A 304 1.03 -27.84 18.39
CA PHE A 304 2.35 -28.05 17.79
C PHE A 304 3.33 -26.92 18.10
N PRO A 305 3.55 -26.55 19.39
CA PRO A 305 4.34 -25.36 19.76
C PRO A 305 5.78 -25.39 19.23
N ASN A 306 6.38 -26.57 19.13
CA ASN A 306 7.75 -26.72 18.60
C ASN A 306 7.86 -26.51 17.08
N HIS A 307 6.75 -26.62 16.34
CA HIS A 307 6.71 -26.52 14.88
C HIS A 307 6.18 -25.17 14.38
N VAL A 308 5.78 -24.27 15.26
CA VAL A 308 5.32 -22.93 14.92
C VAL A 308 6.19 -21.87 15.58
N ILE A 309 6.16 -20.66 15.04
CA ILE A 309 6.64 -19.48 15.75
C ILE A 309 5.64 -19.11 16.85
N GLU A 310 6.13 -18.77 18.04
CA GLU A 310 5.31 -18.42 19.20
C GLU A 310 4.52 -17.12 18.99
N PHE A 311 3.29 -17.06 19.50
CA PHE A 311 2.46 -15.86 19.39
C PHE A 311 2.78 -14.84 20.46
N GLN A 312 2.75 -13.57 20.05
CA GLN A 312 2.82 -12.43 20.93
C GLN A 312 1.66 -11.46 20.63
N GLY A 313 1.41 -10.52 21.53
CA GLY A 313 0.48 -9.41 21.32
C GLY A 313 -0.98 -9.82 21.16
N LEU A 314 -1.69 -9.15 20.24
CA LEU A 314 -3.14 -9.26 20.07
C LEU A 314 -3.59 -10.66 19.65
N MET A 315 -2.74 -11.42 18.96
CA MET A 315 -3.08 -12.79 18.57
C MET A 315 -3.42 -13.65 19.80
N ASN A 316 -2.61 -13.53 20.86
CA ASN A 316 -2.79 -14.30 22.08
C ASN A 316 -4.12 -13.92 22.78
N VAL A 317 -4.46 -12.63 22.77
CA VAL A 317 -5.73 -12.13 23.32
C VAL A 317 -6.93 -12.71 22.56
N ILE A 318 -6.86 -12.74 21.22
CA ILE A 318 -7.94 -13.29 20.39
C ILE A 318 -8.05 -14.81 20.56
N ALA A 319 -6.92 -15.53 20.52
CA ALA A 319 -6.90 -17.00 20.60
C ALA A 319 -7.36 -17.52 21.97
N SER A 320 -7.13 -16.76 23.05
CA SER A 320 -7.55 -17.11 24.41
C SER A 320 -9.00 -16.74 24.73
N PHE A 321 -9.72 -16.07 23.82
CA PHE A 321 -11.10 -15.69 24.04
C PHE A 321 -12.04 -16.93 24.03
N SER A 322 -12.60 -17.27 25.19
CA SER A 322 -13.48 -18.43 25.37
C SER A 322 -14.75 -18.39 24.50
N GLY A 323 -15.21 -17.19 24.13
CA GLY A 323 -16.36 -16.99 23.25
C GLY A 323 -16.08 -17.19 21.76
N LEU A 324 -14.81 -17.40 21.35
CA LEU A 324 -14.41 -17.42 19.94
C LEU A 324 -15.15 -18.51 19.13
N THR A 325 -15.25 -19.73 19.68
CA THR A 325 -15.94 -20.85 18.99
C THR A 325 -17.43 -20.55 18.77
N TYR A 326 -18.10 -19.98 19.77
CA TYR A 326 -19.53 -19.63 19.67
C TYR A 326 -19.75 -18.49 18.66
N LEU A 327 -18.86 -17.49 18.63
CA LEU A 327 -18.86 -16.43 17.63
C LEU A 327 -18.75 -17.01 16.21
N ILE A 328 -17.84 -17.97 15.99
CA ILE A 328 -17.62 -18.61 14.68
C ILE A 328 -18.86 -19.39 14.24
N ILE A 329 -19.46 -20.19 15.13
CA ILE A 329 -20.71 -20.91 14.84
C ILE A 329 -21.82 -19.92 14.47
N GLY A 330 -21.96 -18.83 15.22
CA GLY A 330 -22.92 -17.76 14.94
C GLY A 330 -22.68 -17.10 13.58
N LEU A 331 -21.44 -16.79 13.22
CA LEU A 331 -21.07 -16.17 11.94
C LEU A 331 -21.37 -17.11 10.76
N TRP A 332 -21.02 -18.39 10.85
CA TRP A 332 -21.33 -19.38 9.82
C TRP A 332 -22.84 -19.61 9.69
N GLY A 333 -23.56 -19.71 10.81
CA GLY A 333 -25.02 -19.78 10.82
C GLY A 333 -25.67 -18.57 10.14
N CYS A 334 -25.22 -17.36 10.48
CA CYS A 334 -25.65 -16.12 9.84
C CYS A 334 -25.32 -16.10 8.33
N ALA A 335 -24.11 -16.53 7.93
CA ALA A 335 -23.73 -16.62 6.53
C ALA A 335 -24.67 -17.56 5.75
N VAL A 336 -24.90 -18.77 6.26
CA VAL A 336 -25.82 -19.75 5.65
C VAL A 336 -27.23 -19.17 5.54
N CYS A 337 -27.77 -18.60 6.61
CA CYS A 337 -29.08 -17.95 6.61
C CYS A 337 -29.19 -16.83 5.56
N LEU A 338 -28.19 -15.95 5.48
CA LEU A 338 -28.17 -14.86 4.49
C LEU A 338 -28.11 -15.37 3.05
N TYR A 339 -27.34 -16.45 2.79
CA TYR A 339 -27.29 -17.07 1.48
C TYR A 339 -28.62 -17.74 1.09
N LEU A 340 -29.27 -18.43 2.03
CA LEU A 340 -30.59 -19.03 1.83
C LEU A 340 -31.67 -17.95 1.57
N ILE A 341 -31.69 -16.88 2.36
CA ILE A 341 -32.60 -15.74 2.17
C ILE A 341 -32.36 -15.11 0.80
N ALA A 342 -31.10 -14.80 0.46
CA ALA A 342 -30.77 -14.19 -0.83
C ALA A 342 -31.16 -15.05 -2.03
N HIS A 343 -31.12 -16.39 -1.88
CA HIS A 343 -31.53 -17.33 -2.92
C HIS A 343 -33.06 -17.43 -3.05
N LYS A 344 -33.80 -17.41 -1.94
CA LYS A 344 -35.27 -17.48 -1.94
C LYS A 344 -35.94 -16.18 -2.40
N LEU A 345 -35.30 -15.03 -2.19
CA LEU A 345 -35.85 -13.74 -2.59
C LEU A 345 -35.88 -13.59 -4.13
N PRO A 346 -36.99 -13.09 -4.71
CA PRO A 346 -37.04 -12.75 -6.13
C PRO A 346 -35.93 -11.77 -6.50
N LYS A 347 -35.36 -11.88 -7.71
CA LYS A 347 -34.28 -10.98 -8.16
C LYS A 347 -34.66 -9.49 -8.14
N ASN A 348 -35.96 -9.19 -8.27
CA ASN A 348 -36.50 -7.82 -8.26
C ASN A 348 -36.81 -7.31 -6.83
N HIS A 349 -36.52 -8.09 -5.79
CA HIS A 349 -36.79 -7.70 -4.42
C HIS A 349 -35.96 -6.47 -4.00
N PRO A 350 -36.49 -5.53 -3.19
CA PRO A 350 -35.78 -4.31 -2.81
C PRO A 350 -34.40 -4.52 -2.15
N LEU A 351 -34.23 -5.65 -1.46
CA LEU A 351 -32.94 -6.05 -0.86
C LEU A 351 -31.83 -6.33 -1.88
N HIS A 352 -32.19 -6.64 -3.14
CA HIS A 352 -31.25 -6.80 -4.25
C HIS A 352 -31.01 -5.48 -5.01
N SER A 353 -32.03 -4.63 -5.16
CA SER A 353 -31.93 -3.34 -5.88
C SER A 353 -31.05 -2.31 -5.15
N GLY A 354 -30.93 -2.44 -3.83
CA GLY A 354 -29.97 -1.76 -2.99
C GLY A 354 -30.44 -0.43 -2.38
N SER A 355 -29.96 -0.12 -1.19
CA SER A 355 -30.29 1.05 -0.37
C SER A 355 -29.05 1.57 0.37
N ASN A 356 -29.03 2.84 0.77
CA ASN A 356 -27.95 3.38 1.60
C ASN A 356 -28.17 3.17 3.11
N ILE A 357 -29.32 2.62 3.54
CA ILE A 357 -29.66 2.47 4.96
C ILE A 357 -28.58 1.66 5.70
N GLY A 358 -28.16 0.51 5.17
CA GLY A 358 -27.15 -0.34 5.80
C GLY A 358 -25.79 0.38 5.96
N ARG A 359 -25.43 1.25 5.02
CA ARG A 359 -24.21 2.08 5.10
C ARG A 359 -24.30 3.12 6.19
N TRP A 360 -25.45 3.79 6.33
CA TRP A 360 -25.66 4.79 7.38
C TRP A 360 -25.66 4.16 8.77
N VAL A 361 -26.36 3.03 8.94
CA VAL A 361 -26.33 2.25 10.18
C VAL A 361 -24.89 1.86 10.52
N TRP A 362 -24.13 1.34 9.55
CA TRP A 362 -22.74 0.98 9.79
C TRP A 362 -21.85 2.18 10.09
N LEU A 363 -22.06 3.32 9.42
CA LEU A 363 -21.34 4.56 9.73
C LEU A 363 -21.60 5.00 11.18
N SER A 364 -22.85 4.89 11.66
CA SER A 364 -23.17 5.14 13.07
C SER A 364 -22.43 4.18 14.00
N VAL A 365 -22.30 2.89 13.65
CA VAL A 365 -21.51 1.91 14.42
C VAL A 365 -20.03 2.32 14.48
N ILE A 366 -19.44 2.70 13.34
CA ILE A 366 -18.05 3.18 13.30
C ILE A 366 -17.88 4.40 14.23
N LEU A 367 -18.76 5.39 14.13
CA LEU A 367 -18.70 6.60 14.96
C LEU A 367 -18.81 6.27 16.45
N LEU A 368 -19.71 5.36 16.83
CA LEU A 368 -19.83 4.88 18.22
C LEU A 368 -18.55 4.19 18.72
N VAL A 369 -17.96 3.30 17.91
CA VAL A 369 -16.70 2.63 18.25
C VAL A 369 -15.56 3.66 18.38
N CYS A 370 -15.47 4.63 17.47
CA CYS A 370 -14.47 5.70 17.56
C CYS A 370 -14.64 6.54 18.82
N MET A 371 -15.86 6.93 19.18
CA MET A 371 -16.13 7.64 20.44
C MET A 371 -15.74 6.79 21.66
N GLY A 372 -16.00 5.49 21.64
CA GLY A 372 -15.56 4.56 22.68
C GLY A 372 -14.04 4.50 22.82
N VAL A 373 -13.30 4.39 21.71
CA VAL A 373 -11.83 4.40 21.72
C VAL A 373 -11.28 5.73 22.24
N ILE A 374 -11.84 6.86 21.81
CA ILE A 374 -11.44 8.19 22.31
C ILE A 374 -11.67 8.29 23.82
N TYR A 375 -12.81 7.80 24.31
CA TYR A 375 -13.10 7.75 25.74
C TYR A 375 -12.10 6.87 26.50
N MET A 376 -11.78 5.67 26.00
CA MET A 376 -10.78 4.79 26.64
C MET A 376 -9.40 5.44 26.69
N LEU A 377 -8.97 6.11 25.61
CA LEU A 377 -7.70 6.84 25.58
C LEU A 377 -7.68 7.99 26.59
N TYR A 378 -8.79 8.73 26.73
CA TYR A 378 -8.94 9.75 27.77
C TYR A 378 -8.90 9.14 29.18
N ASP A 379 -9.64 8.06 29.43
CA ASP A 379 -9.74 7.43 30.75
C ASP A 379 -8.38 6.88 31.22
N VAL A 380 -7.60 6.30 30.32
CA VAL A 380 -6.25 5.79 30.64
C VAL A 380 -5.22 6.91 30.78
N ASN A 381 -5.12 7.82 29.80
CA ASN A 381 -4.00 8.79 29.74
C ASN A 381 -4.24 10.07 30.52
N ILE A 382 -5.49 10.46 30.77
CA ILE A 382 -5.85 11.70 31.47
C ILE A 382 -6.48 11.40 32.83
N ALA A 383 -7.43 10.47 32.90
CA ALA A 383 -8.09 10.12 34.16
C ALA A 383 -7.31 9.10 35.02
N GLY A 384 -6.23 8.50 34.48
CA GLY A 384 -5.34 7.60 35.21
C GLY A 384 -5.91 6.20 35.51
N ASN A 385 -7.01 5.82 34.87
CA ASN A 385 -7.76 4.59 35.16
C ASN A 385 -7.23 3.36 34.40
N ILE A 386 -5.90 3.19 34.38
CA ILE A 386 -5.26 2.14 33.57
C ILE A 386 -5.69 0.73 33.98
N GLU A 387 -5.85 0.44 35.27
CA GLU A 387 -6.11 -0.92 35.75
C GLU A 387 -7.41 -1.54 35.23
N LYS A 388 -8.36 -0.72 34.75
CA LYS A 388 -9.66 -1.16 34.23
C LYS A 388 -9.58 -2.00 32.95
N TYR A 389 -8.52 -1.84 32.14
CA TYR A 389 -8.48 -2.37 30.76
C TYR A 389 -7.61 -3.63 30.59
N GLY A 390 -7.00 -4.13 31.66
CA GLY A 390 -6.25 -5.40 31.67
C GLY A 390 -5.19 -5.51 30.57
N ALA A 391 -5.30 -6.52 29.71
CA ALA A 391 -4.36 -6.74 28.61
C ALA A 391 -4.36 -5.61 27.55
N LEU A 392 -5.41 -4.78 27.49
CA LEU A 392 -5.47 -3.64 26.57
C LEU A 392 -4.65 -2.44 27.05
N ASN A 393 -4.17 -2.44 28.30
CA ASN A 393 -3.41 -1.35 28.90
C ASN A 393 -2.17 -0.98 28.06
N GLN A 394 -1.46 -1.98 27.55
CA GLN A 394 -0.25 -1.78 26.73
C GLN A 394 -0.52 -1.05 25.40
N TYR A 395 -1.77 -1.07 24.91
CA TYR A 395 -2.17 -0.37 23.69
C TYR A 395 -2.77 1.01 23.99
N LEU A 396 -3.40 1.18 25.16
CA LEU A 396 -4.13 2.40 25.54
C LEU A 396 -3.26 3.42 26.27
N LEU A 397 -2.24 2.99 27.03
CA LEU A 397 -1.32 3.90 27.72
C LEU A 397 -0.26 4.43 26.75
N LEU A 398 -0.39 5.68 26.33
CA LEU A 398 0.54 6.37 25.45
C LEU A 398 1.65 7.02 26.29
N ASN A 399 2.73 6.28 26.50
CA ASN A 399 3.94 6.75 27.16
C ASN A 399 5.18 6.52 26.27
N ASP A 400 6.36 6.81 26.80
CA ASP A 400 7.63 6.63 26.09
C ASP A 400 7.88 5.18 25.63
N ASP A 401 7.41 4.19 26.41
CA ASP A 401 7.57 2.75 26.12
C ASP A 401 6.56 2.21 25.09
N TRP A 402 5.53 2.99 24.77
CA TRP A 402 4.41 2.55 23.94
C TRP A 402 4.86 2.06 22.56
N GLY A 403 4.30 0.93 22.14
CA GLY A 403 4.50 0.37 20.80
C GLY A 403 5.97 0.09 20.52
N THR A 404 6.70 -0.57 21.42
CA THR A 404 8.14 -0.84 21.26
C THR A 404 8.94 0.46 21.15
N HIS A 405 8.81 1.32 22.16
CA HIS A 405 9.51 2.61 22.27
C HIS A 405 9.10 3.66 21.20
N ARG A 406 8.08 3.41 20.39
CA ARG A 406 7.55 4.38 19.40
C ARG A 406 7.10 5.68 20.07
N GLY A 407 6.52 5.63 21.26
CA GLY A 407 6.11 6.82 21.99
C GLY A 407 7.29 7.78 22.26
N TYR A 408 8.42 7.23 22.71
CA TYR A 408 9.65 7.98 22.89
C TYR A 408 10.18 8.56 21.56
N ILE A 409 10.27 7.73 20.51
CA ILE A 409 10.74 8.14 19.18
C ILE A 409 9.87 9.29 18.63
N TRP A 410 8.56 9.19 18.80
CA TRP A 410 7.62 10.20 18.33
C TRP A 410 7.75 11.50 19.11
N ARG A 411 7.92 11.41 20.44
CA ARG A 411 8.16 12.57 21.30
C ARG A 411 9.42 13.31 20.88
N ILE A 412 10.58 12.63 20.79
CA ILE A 412 11.83 13.30 20.41
C ILE A 412 11.79 13.85 18.98
N GLY A 413 11.10 13.17 18.06
CA GLY A 413 10.89 13.63 16.69
C GLY A 413 10.08 14.93 16.64
N MET A 414 9.01 15.01 17.44
CA MET A 414 8.19 16.22 17.57
C MET A 414 8.91 17.34 18.31
N GLU A 415 9.62 17.05 19.40
CA GLU A 415 10.44 18.02 20.12
C GLU A 415 11.52 18.61 19.21
N PHE A 416 12.17 17.77 18.40
CA PHE A 416 13.12 18.22 17.38
C PHE A 416 12.41 19.15 16.38
N TYR A 417 11.32 18.71 15.74
CA TYR A 417 10.58 19.49 14.75
C TYR A 417 10.12 20.86 15.29
N GLN A 418 9.62 20.91 16.53
CA GLN A 418 9.15 22.13 17.16
C GLN A 418 10.25 23.17 17.39
N LYS A 419 11.49 22.74 17.66
CA LYS A 419 12.64 23.63 17.87
C LYS A 419 13.20 24.20 16.56
N GLN A 420 12.78 23.67 15.40
CA GLN A 420 13.35 24.07 14.11
C GLN A 420 12.91 25.46 13.65
N PRO A 421 13.78 26.17 12.88
CA PRO A 421 13.38 27.40 12.20
C PRO A 421 12.30 27.13 11.15
N ILE A 422 11.58 28.19 10.77
CA ILE A 422 10.38 28.09 9.92
C ILE A 422 10.66 27.35 8.60
N HIS A 423 11.80 27.58 7.95
CA HIS A 423 12.13 26.92 6.68
C HIS A 423 12.28 25.40 6.82
N HIS A 424 12.88 24.90 7.91
CA HIS A 424 12.96 23.47 8.21
C HIS A 424 11.61 22.89 8.68
N LYS A 425 10.72 23.69 9.29
CA LYS A 425 9.34 23.24 9.53
C LYS A 425 8.55 23.08 8.23
N LEU A 426 8.78 23.99 7.27
CA LEU A 426 8.11 23.95 5.96
C LEU A 426 8.61 22.81 5.08
N PHE A 427 9.93 22.65 4.98
CA PHE A 427 10.58 21.77 4.01
C PHE A 427 11.49 20.70 4.62
N GLY A 428 11.68 20.61 5.94
CA GLY A 428 12.38 19.50 6.59
C GLY A 428 13.92 19.49 6.48
N TYR A 429 14.56 18.38 6.83
CA TYR A 429 16.03 18.20 6.80
C TYR A 429 16.53 17.34 5.64
N GLY A 430 15.67 17.06 4.67
CA GLY A 430 15.93 16.14 3.57
C GLY A 430 15.49 14.71 3.92
N PRO A 431 14.98 13.94 2.94
CA PRO A 431 14.53 12.55 3.15
C PRO A 431 15.62 11.67 3.76
N ASP A 432 15.19 10.68 4.56
CA ASP A 432 16.03 9.68 5.23
C ASP A 432 17.10 10.20 6.20
N THR A 433 16.99 11.46 6.64
CA THR A 433 17.91 12.05 7.63
C THR A 433 17.48 11.86 9.09
N PHE A 434 16.36 11.18 9.36
CA PHE A 434 15.78 11.05 10.71
C PHE A 434 16.76 10.42 11.72
N GLY A 435 17.47 9.35 11.33
CA GLY A 435 18.49 8.73 12.19
C GLY A 435 19.65 9.68 12.50
N ILE A 436 20.10 10.44 11.51
CA ILE A 436 21.20 11.40 11.68
C ILE A 436 20.82 12.48 12.69
N ILE A 437 19.64 13.09 12.52
CA ILE A 437 19.19 14.18 13.40
C ILE A 437 18.93 13.69 14.82
N THR A 438 18.37 12.48 14.99
CA THR A 438 18.04 11.98 16.32
C THR A 438 19.29 11.50 17.05
N VAL A 439 20.20 10.79 16.39
CA VAL A 439 21.50 10.42 16.98
C VAL A 439 22.32 11.66 17.35
N LYS A 440 22.40 12.68 16.48
CA LYS A 440 23.16 13.91 16.80
C LYS A 440 22.64 14.64 18.04
N ASN A 441 21.33 14.61 18.30
CA ASN A 441 20.71 15.42 19.35
C ASN A 441 20.30 14.65 20.61
N TYR A 442 20.12 13.32 20.53
CA TYR A 442 19.53 12.52 21.61
C TYR A 442 20.29 11.20 21.90
N PHE A 443 21.47 10.96 21.30
CA PHE A 443 22.20 9.69 21.44
C PHE A 443 22.44 9.26 22.89
N GLU A 444 22.90 10.16 23.76
CA GLU A 444 23.15 9.83 25.17
C GLU A 444 21.87 9.39 25.89
N ASP A 445 20.74 10.05 25.63
CA ASP A 445 19.45 9.70 26.24
C ASP A 445 18.91 8.36 25.70
N MET A 446 19.03 8.11 24.39
CA MET A 446 18.63 6.83 23.78
C MET A 446 19.39 5.65 24.40
N VAL A 447 20.72 5.74 24.43
CA VAL A 447 21.58 4.67 24.95
C VAL A 447 21.37 4.48 26.44
N ARG A 448 21.22 5.58 27.20
CA ARG A 448 20.99 5.52 28.65
C ARG A 448 19.66 4.86 29.00
N ARG A 449 18.59 5.13 28.24
CA ARG A 449 17.25 4.61 28.53
C ARG A 449 17.00 3.21 27.98
N TYR A 450 17.44 2.95 26.75
CA TYR A 450 17.05 1.74 26.01
C TYR A 450 18.23 0.91 25.50
N GLY A 451 19.48 1.41 25.62
CA GLY A 451 20.66 0.70 25.14
C GLY A 451 20.75 0.57 23.61
N GLU A 452 19.93 1.30 22.87
CA GLU A 452 19.82 1.21 21.42
C GLU A 452 19.81 2.60 20.75
N LYS A 453 19.92 2.62 19.42
CA LYS A 453 19.79 3.84 18.61
C LYS A 453 18.57 3.72 17.71
N PHE A 454 17.84 4.81 17.54
CA PHE A 454 16.68 4.85 16.66
C PHE A 454 17.01 5.58 15.35
N ASP A 455 16.87 4.88 14.22
CA ASP A 455 17.20 5.39 12.88
C ASP A 455 15.97 5.89 12.08
N SER A 456 14.76 5.61 12.57
CA SER A 456 13.50 5.95 11.91
C SER A 456 12.39 6.26 12.92
N ALA A 457 11.45 7.10 12.51
CA ALA A 457 10.27 7.43 13.29
C ALA A 457 9.31 6.24 13.52
N HIS A 458 9.44 5.14 12.77
CA HIS A 458 8.47 4.03 12.79
C HIS A 458 7.02 4.50 12.59
N ASN A 459 6.88 5.60 11.84
CA ASN A 459 5.65 6.25 11.43
C ASN A 459 6.00 7.07 10.18
N GLU A 460 5.52 6.63 9.02
CA GLU A 460 5.84 7.25 7.72
C GLU A 460 5.44 8.74 7.68
N TYR A 461 4.31 9.08 8.30
CA TYR A 461 3.82 10.46 8.31
C TYR A 461 4.68 11.38 9.16
N LEU A 462 5.08 10.91 10.35
CA LEU A 462 6.00 11.66 11.21
C LEU A 462 7.40 11.73 10.58
N GLN A 463 7.87 10.64 9.96
CA GLN A 463 9.10 10.62 9.20
C GLN A 463 9.08 11.75 8.16
N TYR A 464 8.04 11.83 7.33
CA TYR A 464 7.93 12.89 6.31
C TYR A 464 7.74 14.28 6.90
N LEU A 465 7.02 14.44 8.01
CA LEU A 465 6.90 15.73 8.69
C LEU A 465 8.27 16.27 9.11
N VAL A 466 9.10 15.41 9.72
CA VAL A 466 10.40 15.80 10.24
C VAL A 466 11.43 15.97 9.12
N THR A 467 11.43 15.06 8.13
CA THR A 467 12.47 15.01 7.09
C THR A 467 12.14 15.86 5.85
N ILE A 468 10.87 16.02 5.49
CA ILE A 468 10.42 16.75 4.28
C ILE A 468 9.52 17.94 4.62
N GLY A 469 9.24 18.17 5.91
CA GLY A 469 8.44 19.29 6.39
C GLY A 469 6.95 19.13 6.15
N ILE A 470 6.17 20.10 6.63
CA ILE A 470 4.70 20.09 6.49
C ILE A 470 4.27 20.17 5.02
N VAL A 471 5.02 20.87 4.15
CA VAL A 471 4.72 20.95 2.72
C VAL A 471 4.86 19.56 2.08
N GLY A 472 5.94 18.84 2.37
CA GLY A 472 6.15 17.48 1.88
C GLY A 472 5.08 16.51 2.37
N LEU A 473 4.79 16.49 3.67
CA LEU A 473 3.76 15.63 4.24
C LEU A 473 2.38 15.91 3.62
N THR A 474 1.97 17.18 3.56
CA THR A 474 0.66 17.54 3.00
C THR A 474 0.55 17.21 1.51
N ALA A 475 1.63 17.38 0.73
CA ALA A 475 1.66 17.00 -0.68
C ALA A 475 1.56 15.48 -0.87
N TYR A 476 2.23 14.69 -0.04
CA TYR A 476 2.12 13.23 -0.02
C TYR A 476 0.69 12.77 0.33
N LEU A 477 0.10 13.33 1.40
CA LEU A 477 -1.28 13.02 1.78
C LEU A 477 -2.27 13.46 0.69
N ALA A 478 -2.06 14.63 0.08
CA ALA A 478 -2.86 15.10 -1.04
C ALA A 478 -2.77 14.16 -2.24
N LEU A 479 -1.58 13.60 -2.54
CA LEU A 479 -1.40 12.62 -3.60
C LEU A 479 -2.25 11.38 -3.34
N LEU A 480 -2.14 10.78 -2.14
CA LEU A 480 -2.94 9.60 -1.77
C LEU A 480 -4.45 9.90 -1.84
N LEU A 481 -4.90 11.01 -1.22
CA LEU A 481 -6.31 11.37 -1.14
C LEU A 481 -6.92 11.70 -2.50
N THR A 482 -6.19 12.43 -3.36
CA THR A 482 -6.67 12.79 -4.69
C THR A 482 -6.74 11.57 -5.60
N SER A 483 -5.72 10.70 -5.59
CA SER A 483 -5.75 9.42 -6.32
C SER A 483 -6.89 8.52 -5.86
N ILE A 484 -7.12 8.38 -4.56
CA ILE A 484 -8.27 7.63 -4.02
C ILE A 484 -9.60 8.25 -4.48
N THR A 485 -9.76 9.56 -4.33
CA THR A 485 -11.00 10.26 -4.69
C THR A 485 -11.31 10.12 -6.18
N GLU A 486 -10.30 10.21 -7.04
CA GLU A 486 -10.42 10.02 -8.48
C GLU A 486 -10.85 8.58 -8.84
N MET A 487 -10.30 7.57 -8.18
CA MET A 487 -10.74 6.17 -8.33
C MET A 487 -12.18 5.98 -7.84
N LEU A 488 -12.54 6.51 -6.67
CA LEU A 488 -13.88 6.41 -6.09
C LEU A 488 -14.96 6.99 -7.02
N ARG A 489 -14.66 8.10 -7.71
CA ARG A 489 -15.56 8.71 -8.70
C ARG A 489 -15.74 7.87 -9.97
N THR A 490 -14.82 6.94 -10.23
CA THR A 490 -14.78 6.11 -11.44
C THR A 490 -15.44 4.73 -11.24
N LEU A 491 -15.80 4.38 -10.00
CA LEU A 491 -16.35 3.05 -9.65
C LEU A 491 -17.61 2.64 -10.40
N LYS A 492 -18.42 3.59 -10.88
CA LYS A 492 -19.60 3.27 -11.70
C LYS A 492 -19.21 2.58 -13.02
N LYS A 493 -18.07 2.96 -13.60
CA LYS A 493 -17.56 2.41 -14.87
C LYS A 493 -16.55 1.29 -14.65
N ARG A 494 -15.78 1.37 -13.56
CA ARG A 494 -14.69 0.44 -13.20
C ARG A 494 -14.79 0.06 -11.71
N PRO A 495 -15.72 -0.82 -11.33
CA PRO A 495 -15.91 -1.20 -9.93
C PRO A 495 -14.69 -1.86 -9.31
N GLU A 496 -13.84 -2.53 -10.10
CA GLU A 496 -12.61 -3.20 -9.67
C GLU A 496 -11.59 -2.25 -9.00
N LEU A 497 -11.65 -0.94 -9.27
CA LEU A 497 -10.74 0.04 -8.69
C LEU A 497 -10.91 0.21 -7.17
N ILE A 498 -12.06 -0.21 -6.62
CA ILE A 498 -12.25 -0.22 -5.16
C ILE A 498 -11.22 -1.14 -4.47
N ALA A 499 -10.73 -2.18 -5.15
CA ALA A 499 -9.73 -3.07 -4.59
C ALA A 499 -8.35 -2.40 -4.47
N ILE A 500 -7.99 -1.54 -5.44
CA ILE A 500 -6.77 -0.71 -5.36
C ILE A 500 -6.91 0.30 -4.21
N VAL A 501 -8.08 0.94 -4.09
CA VAL A 501 -8.36 1.90 -3.00
C VAL A 501 -8.15 1.23 -1.64
N PHE A 502 -8.70 0.03 -1.43
CA PHE A 502 -8.52 -0.69 -0.16
C PHE A 502 -7.09 -1.16 0.05
N ALA A 503 -6.36 -1.57 -0.98
CA ALA A 503 -4.93 -1.89 -0.85
C ALA A 503 -4.13 -0.67 -0.34
N VAL A 504 -4.33 0.50 -0.95
CA VAL A 504 -3.65 1.75 -0.53
C VAL A 504 -4.06 2.18 0.87
N ILE A 505 -5.35 2.05 1.22
CA ILE A 505 -5.86 2.36 2.56
C ILE A 505 -5.26 1.41 3.62
N CYS A 506 -5.17 0.10 3.33
CA CYS A 506 -4.58 -0.86 4.26
C CYS A 506 -3.10 -0.59 4.50
N TYR A 507 -2.34 -0.27 3.45
CA TYR A 507 -0.95 0.18 3.59
C TYR A 507 -0.87 1.48 4.41
N GLY A 508 -1.68 2.49 4.06
CA GLY A 508 -1.67 3.79 4.74
C GLY A 508 -2.01 3.69 6.23
N ALA A 509 -2.94 2.81 6.60
CA ALA A 509 -3.23 2.53 8.01
C ALA A 509 -1.98 2.03 8.73
N GLN A 510 -1.28 1.02 8.19
CA GLN A 510 -0.05 0.51 8.81
C GLN A 510 1.10 1.50 8.80
N ALA A 511 1.19 2.37 7.80
CA ALA A 511 2.21 3.40 7.70
C ALA A 511 2.23 4.34 8.93
N ALA A 512 1.13 4.46 9.68
CA ALA A 512 1.09 5.22 10.93
C ALA A 512 1.95 4.62 12.07
N VAL A 513 2.29 3.33 12.00
CA VAL A 513 3.07 2.61 13.02
C VAL A 513 4.20 1.76 12.40
N ASN A 514 4.56 2.09 11.16
CA ASN A 514 5.54 1.36 10.38
C ASN A 514 6.43 2.30 9.56
N ILE A 515 7.51 1.74 9.02
CA ILE A 515 8.50 2.47 8.23
C ILE A 515 8.22 2.27 6.74
N SER A 516 8.41 3.33 5.95
CA SER A 516 8.51 3.21 4.50
C SER A 516 9.91 2.74 4.10
N VAL A 517 9.97 1.65 3.32
CA VAL A 517 11.21 1.07 2.83
C VAL A 517 11.13 0.76 1.33
N PRO A 518 12.25 0.69 0.60
CA PRO A 518 12.34 0.38 -0.83
C PRO A 518 12.04 -1.10 -1.14
N ILE A 519 11.04 -1.67 -0.45
CA ILE A 519 10.56 -3.04 -0.58
C ILE A 519 9.05 -3.01 -0.83
N VAL A 520 8.30 -2.21 -0.07
CA VAL A 520 6.82 -2.18 -0.13
C VAL A 520 6.28 -0.87 -0.67
N ALA A 521 6.93 0.26 -0.39
CA ALA A 521 6.54 1.57 -0.93
C ALA A 521 6.47 1.57 -2.48
N PRO A 522 7.42 0.98 -3.23
CA PRO A 522 7.33 0.91 -4.69
C PRO A 522 6.08 0.18 -5.19
N ILE A 523 5.66 -0.87 -4.48
CA ILE A 523 4.51 -1.69 -4.83
C ILE A 523 3.22 -0.91 -4.57
N MET A 524 3.09 -0.32 -3.38
CA MET A 524 1.95 0.53 -3.03
C MET A 524 1.76 1.67 -4.04
N LEU A 525 2.86 2.38 -4.34
CA LEU A 525 2.85 3.47 -5.31
C LEU A 525 2.46 2.99 -6.70
N THR A 526 2.99 1.85 -7.15
CA THR A 526 2.64 1.26 -8.45
C THR A 526 1.16 0.87 -8.55
N LEU A 527 0.58 0.31 -7.47
CA LEU A 527 -0.86 0.03 -7.40
C LEU A 527 -1.69 1.32 -7.49
N MET A 528 -1.30 2.38 -6.79
CA MET A 528 -1.93 3.69 -6.90
C MET A 528 -1.83 4.24 -8.33
N MET A 529 -0.65 4.15 -8.96
CA MET A 529 -0.41 4.61 -10.34
C MET A 529 -1.27 3.85 -11.35
N LEU A 530 -1.42 2.53 -11.19
CA LEU A 530 -2.35 1.68 -11.95
C LEU A 530 -3.79 2.20 -11.85
N GLY A 531 -4.21 2.57 -10.63
CA GLY A 531 -5.51 3.18 -10.39
C GLY A 531 -5.70 4.51 -11.12
N VAL A 532 -4.71 5.41 -11.04
CA VAL A 532 -4.72 6.70 -11.75
C VAL A 532 -4.75 6.50 -13.28
N ALA A 533 -3.99 5.53 -13.81
CA ALA A 533 -4.03 5.17 -15.24
C ALA A 533 -5.44 4.72 -15.66
N ALA A 534 -6.10 3.87 -14.86
CA ALA A 534 -7.46 3.42 -15.13
C ALA A 534 -8.49 4.57 -15.14
N VAL A 535 -8.35 5.55 -14.23
CA VAL A 535 -9.20 6.75 -14.21
C VAL A 535 -8.99 7.55 -15.50
N ARG A 536 -7.76 7.64 -16.01
CA ARG A 536 -7.44 8.37 -17.25
C ARG A 536 -8.03 7.73 -18.48
N ASP A 537 -7.89 6.42 -18.62
CA ASP A 537 -8.49 5.64 -19.72
C ASP A 537 -10.01 5.88 -19.82
N VAL A 538 -10.69 6.00 -18.69
CA VAL A 538 -12.13 6.26 -18.65
C VAL A 538 -12.48 7.71 -19.03
N SER A 539 -11.61 8.67 -18.70
CA SER A 539 -11.82 10.09 -19.01
C SER A 539 -11.49 10.47 -20.46
N GLY A 540 -10.87 9.58 -21.25
CA GLY A 540 -10.39 9.88 -22.60
C GLY A 540 -9.14 10.77 -22.65
N ASN A 541 -8.60 11.17 -21.49
CA ASN A 541 -7.41 12.03 -21.36
C ASN A 541 -6.09 11.22 -21.43
N THR A 542 -5.97 10.32 -22.41
CA THR A 542 -4.68 9.68 -22.77
C THR A 542 -3.87 10.54 -23.74
N GLU A 543 -4.22 11.83 -23.88
CA GLU A 543 -3.52 12.81 -24.72
C GLU A 543 -2.50 13.63 -23.95
#